data_AF-A0A256BE74-F1
#
_entry.id   AF-A0A256BE74-F1
#
_cell.length_a   1.000
_cell.length_b   1.000
_cell.length_c   1.000
_cell.angle_alpha   90.00
_cell.angle_beta   90.00
_cell.angle_gamma   90.00
#
_symmetry.space_group_name_H-M   'P 1'
#
loop_
_entity.id
_entity.type
_entity.pdbx_description
1 polymer ?
#
loop_
_entity_poly.entity_id
_entity_poly.type
_entity_poly.pdbx_seq_one_letter_code
_entity_poly.pdbx_strand_id
1 'polypeptide(L)'
;MNISKELLDELLQECKTPPDLFGEGGILKQLTTALVERALEAELSTQLGYGKHELKLAGQTNSRNGYNGSSASRYRIPLGMDAAR
;
A
#
# COMPACT_ATOMS: atom_id res chain seq x y z
N MET A 1 10.86 -0.28 -14.03
CA MET A 1 10.75 -1.08 -12.80
C MET A 1 11.14 -2.51 -13.15
N ASN A 2 12.00 -3.14 -12.37
CA ASN A 2 12.41 -4.53 -12.60
C ASN A 2 11.95 -5.36 -11.40
N ILE A 3 10.97 -6.25 -11.60
CA ILE A 3 10.50 -7.19 -10.57
C ILE A 3 11.25 -8.51 -10.82
N SER A 4 11.93 -9.04 -9.80
CA SER A 4 12.65 -10.30 -9.93
C SER A 4 11.68 -11.47 -10.08
N LYS A 5 12.08 -12.49 -10.85
CA LYS A 5 11.28 -13.72 -11.00
C LYS A 5 11.09 -14.43 -9.67
N GLU A 6 12.14 -14.48 -8.85
CA GLU A 6 12.11 -15.06 -7.51
C GLU A 6 11.03 -14.42 -6.62
N LEU A 7 10.87 -13.09 -6.68
CA LEU A 7 9.82 -12.40 -5.92
C LEU A 7 8.42 -12.72 -6.48
N LEU A 8 8.28 -12.85 -7.80
CA LEU A 8 7.01 -13.26 -8.39
C LEU A 8 6.63 -14.67 -7.97
N ASP A 9 7.59 -15.59 -7.95
CA ASP A 9 7.38 -16.98 -7.51
C ASP A 9 7.01 -17.03 -6.02
N GLU A 10 7.66 -16.23 -5.17
CA GLU A 10 7.32 -16.10 -3.75
C GLU A 10 5.89 -15.56 -3.53
N LEU A 11 5.52 -14.49 -4.26
CA LEU A 11 4.18 -13.91 -4.16
C LEU A 11 3.10 -14.89 -4.64
N LEU A 12 3.38 -15.72 -5.65
CA LEU A 12 2.43 -16.66 -6.23
C LEU A 12 2.40 -18.02 -5.51
N GLN A 13 3.31 -18.29 -4.58
CA GLN A 13 3.46 -19.58 -3.91
C GLN A 13 2.16 -20.09 -3.26
N GLU A 14 1.38 -19.18 -2.67
CA GLU A 14 0.11 -19.51 -2.01
C GLU A 14 -1.13 -19.27 -2.90
N CYS A 15 -0.95 -18.75 -4.12
CA CYS A 15 -2.04 -18.50 -5.06
C CYS A 15 -2.39 -19.77 -5.84
N LYS A 16 -3.48 -20.45 -5.46
CA LYS A 16 -3.90 -21.71 -6.08
C LYS A 16 -5.06 -21.53 -7.05
N THR A 17 -5.84 -20.48 -6.86
CA THR A 17 -7.06 -20.20 -7.61
C THR A 17 -7.12 -18.75 -8.09
N PRO A 18 -7.89 -18.42 -9.15
CA PRO A 18 -8.06 -17.04 -9.59
C PRO A 18 -8.55 -16.07 -8.49
N PRO A 19 -9.45 -16.46 -7.56
CA PRO A 19 -9.81 -15.64 -6.41
C PRO A 19 -8.65 -15.30 -5.46
N ASP A 20 -7.64 -16.17 -5.31
CA ASP A 20 -6.48 -15.87 -4.46
C ASP A 20 -5.63 -14.73 -5.03
N LEU A 21 -5.70 -14.53 -6.35
CA LEU A 21 -4.99 -13.47 -7.05
C LEU A 21 -5.84 -12.19 -7.15
N PHE A 22 -7.10 -12.33 -7.56
CA PHE A 22 -7.98 -11.21 -7.95
C PHE A 22 -9.18 -10.97 -7.04
N GLY A 23 -9.48 -11.87 -6.11
CA GLY A 23 -10.64 -11.78 -5.24
C GLY A 23 -10.56 -10.62 -4.25
N GLU A 24 -11.62 -10.44 -3.46
CA GLU A 24 -11.72 -9.35 -2.49
C GLU A 24 -10.63 -9.39 -1.39
N GLY A 25 -10.05 -10.57 -1.14
CA GLY A 25 -8.88 -10.79 -0.30
C GLY A 25 -7.61 -11.15 -1.08
N GLY A 26 -7.63 -11.05 -2.40
CA GLY A 26 -6.55 -11.52 -3.26
C GLY A 26 -5.26 -10.71 -3.12
N ILE A 27 -4.13 -11.33 -3.44
CA ILE A 27 -2.80 -10.74 -3.23
C ILE A 27 -2.58 -9.44 -3.99
N LEU A 28 -3.19 -9.25 -5.17
CA LEU A 28 -3.04 -8.00 -5.94
C LEU A 28 -3.64 -6.80 -5.22
N LYS A 29 -4.79 -6.99 -4.56
CA LYS A 29 -5.42 -5.93 -3.77
C LYS A 29 -4.54 -5.60 -2.56
N GLN A 30 -4.06 -6.62 -1.86
CA GLN A 30 -3.17 -6.43 -0.70
C GLN A 30 -1.87 -5.71 -1.09
N LEU A 31 -1.23 -6.13 -2.18
CA LEU A 31 0.01 -5.54 -2.69
C LEU A 31 -0.21 -4.07 -3.09
N THR A 32 -1.30 -3.79 -3.81
CA THR A 32 -1.64 -2.42 -4.22
C THR A 32 -1.87 -1.53 -3.02
N THR A 33 -2.61 -2.00 -2.01
CA THR A 33 -2.82 -1.27 -0.75
C THR A 33 -1.49 -0.99 -0.06
N ALA A 34 -0.63 -2.01 0.11
CA ALA A 34 0.65 -1.85 0.79
C ALA A 34 1.59 -0.86 0.06
N LEU A 35 1.59 -0.85 -1.28
CA LEU A 35 2.37 0.09 -2.07
C LEU A 35 1.86 1.53 -1.90
N VAL A 36 0.55 1.73 -1.97
CA VAL A 36 -0.08 3.04 -1.77
C VAL A 36 0.19 3.56 -0.35
N GLU A 37 0.01 2.74 0.67
CA GLU A 37 0.28 3.11 2.06
C GLU A 37 1.74 3.51 2.26
N ARG A 38 2.69 2.76 1.70
CA ARG A 38 4.12 3.13 1.75
C ARG A 38 4.43 4.43 1.02
N ALA A 39 3.82 4.66 -0.14
CA ALA A 39 3.98 5.92 -0.86
C ALA A 39 3.47 7.10 -0.02
N LEU A 40 2.29 6.97 0.60
CA LEU A 40 1.71 7.99 1.48
C LEU A 40 2.56 8.21 2.74
N GLU A 41 3.13 7.16 3.33
CA GLU A 41 4.06 7.29 4.45
C GLU A 41 5.35 8.04 4.05
N ALA A 42 5.85 7.81 2.84
CA ALA A 42 7.02 8.52 2.29
C ALA A 42 6.69 10.01 2.04
N GLU A 43 5.53 10.32 1.47
CA GLU A 43 5.05 11.68 1.27
C GLU A 43 4.91 12.43 2.60
N LEU A 44 4.31 11.79 3.62
CA LEU A 44 4.18 12.37 4.95
C LEU A 44 5.54 12.65 5.60
N SER A 45 6.50 11.74 5.46
CA SER A 45 7.86 11.94 5.98
C SER A 45 8.56 13.10 5.28
N THR A 46 8.34 13.25 3.97
CA THR A 46 8.88 14.36 3.17
C THR A 46 8.27 15.70 3.58
N GLN A 47 6.94 15.77 3.75
CA GLN A 47 6.26 17.01 4.12
C GLN A 47 6.53 17.45 5.56
N LEU A 48 6.69 16.48 6.48
CA LEU A 48 7.01 16.77 7.88
C LEU A 48 8.52 16.97 8.09
N GLY A 49 9.36 16.47 7.20
CA GLY A 49 10.82 16.52 7.34
C GLY A 49 11.38 15.59 8.41
N TYR A 50 10.59 14.64 8.90
CA TYR A 50 11.02 13.58 9.82
C TYR A 50 10.20 12.29 9.62
N GLY A 51 10.84 11.14 9.84
CA GLY A 51 10.27 9.81 9.66
C GLY A 51 9.27 9.39 10.74
N LYS A 52 8.64 8.23 10.52
CA LYS A 52 7.81 7.57 11.53
C LYS A 52 8.70 7.22 12.74
N HIS A 53 8.32 7.67 13.93
CA HIS A 53 9.08 7.51 15.18
C HIS A 53 10.37 8.34 15.31
N GLU A 54 10.66 9.25 14.38
CA GLU A 54 11.74 10.22 14.55
C GLU A 54 11.29 11.44 15.35
N LEU A 55 12.26 12.08 16.03
CA LEU A 55 12.01 13.27 16.83
C LEU A 55 11.70 14.46 15.92
N LYS A 56 10.57 15.10 16.21
CA LYS A 56 10.16 16.36 15.57
C LYS A 56 11.16 17.48 15.92
N LEU A 57 11.61 18.21 14.91
CA LEU A 57 12.48 19.37 15.08
C LEU A 57 11.78 20.49 15.86
N ALA A 58 12.54 21.19 16.72
CA ALA A 58 12.03 22.31 17.52
C ALA A 58 11.50 23.44 16.60
N GLY A 59 10.29 23.93 16.89
CA GLY A 59 9.66 25.02 16.14
C GLY A 59 8.68 24.59 15.04
N GLN A 60 8.53 23.30 14.74
CA GLN A 60 7.47 22.85 13.84
C GLN A 60 6.09 22.87 14.52
N THR A 61 5.06 23.31 13.79
CA THR A 61 3.68 23.34 14.28
C THR A 61 2.92 22.04 13.96
N ASN A 62 3.20 21.41 12.82
CA ASN A 62 2.55 20.17 12.37
C ASN A 62 3.15 18.91 13.01
N SER A 63 2.30 17.95 13.34
CA SER A 63 2.66 16.67 13.96
C SER A 63 1.95 15.50 13.29
N ARG A 64 2.58 14.33 13.24
CA ARG A 64 1.90 13.08 12.82
C ARG A 64 0.75 12.78 13.78
N ASN A 65 -0.49 12.72 13.26
CA ASN A 65 -1.70 12.48 14.05
C ASN A 65 -2.25 11.06 13.84
N GLY A 66 -1.44 10.04 14.11
CA GLY A 66 -1.83 8.63 14.09
C GLY A 66 -2.24 8.09 12.71
N TYR A 67 -2.59 6.80 12.68
CA TYR A 67 -3.11 6.13 11.49
C TYR A 67 -4.63 5.97 11.63
N ASN A 68 -5.40 6.55 10.71
CA ASN A 68 -6.82 6.28 10.55
C ASN A 68 -7.00 5.49 9.24
N GLY A 69 -7.60 4.29 9.30
CA GLY A 69 -7.72 3.37 8.15
C GLY A 69 -8.48 3.89 6.93
N SER A 70 -8.93 5.16 6.95
CA SER A 70 -9.64 5.81 5.86
C SER A 70 -8.73 6.42 4.79
N SER A 71 -7.43 6.60 5.03
CA SER A 71 -6.50 7.21 4.06
C SER A 71 -6.28 6.31 2.84
N ALA A 72 -6.12 4.99 3.04
CA ALA A 72 -6.02 4.01 1.96
C ALA A 72 -7.31 3.92 1.10
N SER A 73 -8.48 4.16 1.70
CA SER A 73 -9.77 4.17 1.01
C SER A 73 -9.91 5.31 -0.01
N ARG A 74 -9.17 6.41 0.17
CA ARG A 74 -9.20 7.57 -0.74
C ARG A 74 -8.58 7.28 -2.11
N TYR A 75 -7.61 6.36 -2.16
CA TYR A 75 -6.94 5.92 -3.39
C TYR A 75 -7.44 4.54 -3.82
N ARG A 76 -8.77 4.34 -3.77
CA ARG A 76 -9.40 3.11 -4.25
C ARG A 76 -9.25 3.01 -5.77
N ILE A 77 -8.25 2.27 -6.23
CA ILE A 77 -8.16 1.87 -7.64
C ILE A 77 -9.29 0.86 -7.87
N PRO A 78 -10.28 1.14 -8.74
CA PRO A 78 -11.27 0.14 -9.10
C PRO A 78 -10.54 -0.98 -9.85
N LEU A 79 -10.31 -2.11 -9.16
CA LEU A 79 -9.95 -3.37 -9.80
C LEU A 79 -11.23 -3.89 -10.46
N GLY A 80 -11.62 -3.26 -11.57
CA GLY A 80 -12.73 -3.71 -12.40
C GLY A 80 -12.36 -5.03 -13.03
N MET A 81 -12.91 -6.12 -12.49
CA MET A 81 -13.06 -7.38 -13.19
C MET A 81 -14.56 -7.62 -13.37
N ASP A 82 -15.15 -6.98 -14.37
CA ASP A 82 -16.33 -7.56 -15.00
C ASP A 82 -15.84 -8.85 -15.66
N ALA A 83 -16.06 -9.97 -14.97
CA ALA A 83 -15.92 -11.29 -15.56
C ALA A 83 -16.80 -11.31 -16.82
N ALA A 84 -16.14 -11.43 -17.98
CA ALA A 84 -16.81 -11.56 -19.26
C ALA A 84 -17.90 -12.63 -19.17
N ARG A 85 -19.10 -12.25 -19.56
CA ARG A 85 -20.23 -13.15 -19.76
C ARG A 85 -20.16 -13.78 -21.14
#